data_AF-A0A9X4PDM6-F1
#
_entry.id   AF-A0A9X4PDM6-F1
#
_cell.length_a   1.000
_cell.length_b   1.000
_cell.length_c   1.000
_cell.angle_alpha   90.00
_cell.angle_beta   90.00
_cell.angle_gamma   90.00
#
_symmetry.space_group_name_H-M   'P 1'
#
loop_
_entity.id
_entity.type
_entity.pdbx_description
1 polymer ?
#
loop_
_entity_poly.entity_id
_entity_poly.type
_entity_poly.pdbx_seq_one_letter_code
_entity_poly.pdbx_strand_id
1 'polypeptide(L)'
;MAERLTKVAIVDVYQYGKVIFTGNSYEVKEHFEFTQKQFNRIRAMGEAVLKGTNPREKTMYAIKIGEEMVVSTFKTQREIKGLPKGKKETKEEQRLRRRIMRDMVRERFYKS
;
A
#
# COMPACT_ATOMS: atom_id res chain seq x y z
N MET A 1 5.62 20.85 -14.01
CA MET A 1 5.96 19.41 -13.90
C MET A 1 7.37 19.18 -14.43
N ALA A 2 8.24 18.60 -13.61
CA ALA A 2 9.56 18.16 -14.02
C ALA A 2 9.58 16.63 -14.09
N GLU A 3 10.27 16.09 -15.07
CA GLU A 3 10.42 14.65 -15.30
C GLU A 3 11.75 14.17 -14.72
N ARG A 4 11.73 13.05 -14.00
CA ARG A 4 12.94 12.42 -13.47
C ARG A 4 12.88 10.93 -13.70
N LEU A 5 13.97 10.41 -14.24
CA LEU A 5 14.21 8.98 -14.27
C LEU A 5 14.32 8.46 -12.83
N THR A 6 13.43 7.54 -12.49
CA THR A 6 13.30 6.99 -11.15
C THR A 6 13.44 5.48 -11.25
N LYS A 7 14.29 4.90 -10.41
CA LYS A 7 14.42 3.44 -10.32
C LYS A 7 13.19 2.88 -9.62
N VAL A 8 12.49 1.98 -10.30
CA VAL A 8 11.31 1.28 -9.81
C VAL A 8 11.65 -0.20 -9.69
N ALA A 9 11.19 -0.84 -8.61
CA ALA A 9 11.37 -2.27 -8.46
C ALA A 9 10.36 -3.02 -9.34
N ILE A 10 10.84 -4.02 -10.10
CA ILE A 10 10.02 -5.06 -10.70
C ILE A 10 9.85 -6.15 -9.66
N VAL A 11 8.61 -6.53 -9.38
CA VAL A 11 8.27 -7.52 -8.37
C VAL A 11 7.30 -8.57 -8.90
N ASP A 12 7.51 -9.80 -8.45
CA ASP A 12 6.54 -10.89 -8.54
C ASP A 12 5.71 -10.90 -7.27
N VAL A 13 4.40 -10.81 -7.42
CA VAL A 13 3.44 -10.97 -6.33
C VAL A 13 3.02 -12.43 -6.27
N TYR A 14 3.22 -13.04 -5.11
CA TYR A 14 2.87 -14.41 -4.81
C TYR A 14 1.66 -14.48 -3.90
N GLN A 15 0.82 -15.48 -4.14
CA GLN A 15 -0.22 -15.92 -3.21
C GLN A 15 -0.40 -17.44 -3.37
N TYR A 16 -0.61 -18.16 -2.27
CA TYR A 16 -0.75 -19.63 -2.30
C TYR A 16 0.43 -20.34 -2.99
N GLY A 17 1.65 -19.79 -2.88
CA GLY A 17 2.85 -20.36 -3.51
C GLY A 17 2.92 -20.20 -5.03
N LYS A 18 2.03 -19.43 -5.65
CA LYS A 18 2.02 -19.15 -7.09
C LYS A 18 2.18 -17.66 -7.35
N VAL A 19 2.83 -17.32 -8.46
CA VAL A 19 2.85 -15.93 -8.96
C VAL A 19 1.46 -15.60 -9.49
N ILE A 20 0.86 -14.56 -8.92
CA ILE A 20 -0.46 -14.05 -9.34
C ILE A 20 -0.33 -12.80 -10.21
N PHE A 21 0.79 -12.09 -10.13
CA PHE A 21 1.04 -10.88 -10.91
C PHE A 21 2.53 -10.56 -10.96
N THR A 22 3.01 -10.08 -12.10
CA THR A 22 4.39 -9.60 -12.29
C THR A 22 4.31 -8.21 -12.88
N GLY A 23 5.01 -7.26 -12.28
CA GLY A 23 5.03 -5.89 -12.79
C GLY A 23 5.90 -4.96 -11.96
N ASN A 24 6.02 -3.72 -12.42
CA ASN A 24 6.71 -2.70 -11.64
C ASN A 24 5.88 -2.26 -10.42
N SER A 25 6.51 -1.57 -9.47
CA SER A 25 5.80 -1.20 -8.23
C SER A 25 4.59 -0.30 -8.44
N TYR A 26 4.51 0.47 -9.54
CA TYR A 26 3.34 1.31 -9.84
C TYR A 26 2.18 0.45 -10.32
N GLU A 27 2.43 -0.43 -11.29
CA GLU A 27 1.46 -1.39 -11.82
C GLU A 27 0.88 -2.27 -10.72
N VAL A 28 1.71 -2.78 -9.81
CA VAL A 28 1.25 -3.59 -8.68
C VAL A 28 0.34 -2.79 -7.75
N LYS A 29 0.65 -1.52 -7.51
CA LYS A 29 -0.18 -0.65 -6.66
C LYS A 29 -1.52 -0.36 -7.32
N GLU A 30 -1.54 -0.15 -8.63
CA GLU A 30 -2.77 0.09 -9.39
C GLU A 30 -3.62 -1.18 -9.50
N HIS A 31 -3.02 -2.31 -9.87
CA HIS A 31 -3.72 -3.58 -10.07
C HIS A 31 -4.41 -4.11 -8.81
N PHE A 32 -3.77 -3.96 -7.64
CA PHE A 32 -4.30 -4.44 -6.36
C PHE A 32 -4.86 -3.32 -5.46
N GLU A 33 -4.97 -2.10 -5.98
CA GLU A 33 -5.37 -0.89 -5.23
C GLU A 33 -4.59 -0.71 -3.92
N PHE A 34 -3.31 -1.06 -3.91
CA PHE A 34 -2.48 -0.97 -2.72
C PHE A 34 -2.00 0.46 -2.46
N THR A 35 -2.18 0.90 -1.22
CA THR A 35 -1.41 2.03 -0.70
C THR A 35 0.08 1.69 -0.65
N GLN A 36 0.95 2.70 -0.69
CA GLN A 36 2.40 2.51 -0.55
C GLN A 36 2.77 1.73 0.73
N LYS A 37 2.01 1.92 1.82
CA LYS A 37 2.22 1.18 3.09
C LYS A 37 1.83 -0.29 3.00
N GLN A 38 0.82 -0.64 2.21
CA GLN A 38 0.45 -2.04 1.95
C GLN A 38 1.49 -2.71 1.06
N PHE A 39 1.89 -2.04 -0.02
CA PHE A 39 2.95 -2.51 -0.91
C PHE A 39 4.27 -2.78 -0.17
N ASN A 40 4.70 -1.85 0.68
CA ASN A 40 5.91 -2.03 1.48
C ASN A 40 5.82 -3.23 2.45
N ARG A 41 4.61 -3.55 2.94
CA ARG A 41 4.40 -4.71 3.83
C ARG A 41 4.54 -6.03 3.09
N ILE A 42 3.91 -6.19 1.93
CA ILE A 42 4.03 -7.41 1.12
C ILE A 42 5.46 -7.59 0.60
N ARG A 43 6.16 -6.49 0.29
CA ARG A 43 7.57 -6.51 -0.09
C ARG A 43 8.47 -6.96 1.05
N ALA A 44 8.28 -6.42 2.26
CA ALA A 44 9.02 -6.85 3.44
C ALA A 44 8.76 -8.33 3.76
N MET A 45 7.53 -8.81 3.53
CA MET A 45 7.23 -10.24 3.65
C MET A 45 8.03 -11.06 2.63
N GLY A 46 8.09 -10.65 1.36
CA GLY A 46 8.87 -11.36 0.35
C GLY A 46 10.37 -11.42 0.67
N GLU A 47 10.93 -10.35 1.24
CA GLU A 47 12.31 -10.35 1.76
C GLU A 47 12.51 -11.33 2.92
N ALA A 48 11.50 -11.51 3.79
CA ALA A 48 11.53 -12.52 4.84
C ALA A 48 11.43 -13.95 4.27
N VAL A 49 10.64 -14.15 3.21
CA VAL A 49 10.53 -15.44 2.51
C VAL A 49 11.86 -15.84 1.88
N LEU A 50 12.55 -14.91 1.22
CA LEU A 50 13.90 -15.15 0.69
C LEU A 50 14.93 -15.53 1.77
N LYS A 51 14.71 -15.10 3.01
CA LYS A 51 15.53 -15.47 4.18
C LYS A 51 15.13 -16.80 4.83
N GLY A 52 14.18 -17.54 4.24
CA GLY A 52 13.72 -18.84 4.73
C GLY A 52 12.47 -18.80 5.60
N THR A 53 11.76 -17.68 5.68
CA THR A 53 10.49 -17.61 6.41
C THR A 53 9.37 -18.23 5.57
N ASN A 54 8.62 -19.19 6.09
CA ASN A 54 7.43 -19.71 5.41
C ASN A 54 6.20 -18.84 5.72
N PRO A 55 5.63 -18.13 4.73
CA PRO A 55 4.42 -17.33 4.92
C PRO A 55 3.20 -18.25 5.08
N ARG A 56 2.18 -17.81 5.83
CA ARG A 56 0.91 -18.56 5.91
C ARG A 56 0.28 -18.65 4.52
N GLU A 57 -0.38 -19.76 4.19
CA GLU A 57 -0.89 -20.06 2.83
C GLU A 57 -1.66 -18.91 2.15
N LYS A 58 -2.50 -18.20 2.90
CA LYS A 58 -3.33 -17.09 2.38
C LYS A 58 -2.59 -15.75 2.24
N THR A 59 -1.33 -15.67 2.68
CA THR A 59 -0.56 -14.43 2.76
C THR A 59 -0.01 -14.07 1.39
N MET A 60 -0.33 -12.86 0.92
CA MET A 60 0.33 -12.28 -0.23
C MET A 60 1.71 -11.72 0.14
N TYR A 61 2.70 -11.93 -0.70
CA TYR A 61 4.03 -11.35 -0.57
C TYR A 61 4.61 -11.00 -1.93
N ALA A 62 5.55 -10.06 -1.98
CA ALA A 62 6.16 -9.61 -3.23
C ALA A 62 7.68 -9.81 -3.19
N ILE A 63 8.22 -10.52 -4.18
CA ILE A 63 9.65 -10.75 -4.34
C ILE A 63 10.19 -9.84 -5.44
N LYS A 64 11.27 -9.11 -5.14
CA LYS A 64 11.95 -8.28 -6.14
C LYS A 64 12.75 -9.16 -7.09
N ILE A 65 12.50 -9.00 -8.38
CA ILE A 65 13.15 -9.74 -9.47
C ILE A 65 14.09 -8.83 -10.27
N GLY A 66 13.83 -7.52 -10.29
CA GLY A 66 14.61 -6.58 -11.09
C GLY A 66 14.40 -5.12 -10.72
N GLU A 67 15.05 -4.25 -11.48
CA GLU A 67 14.87 -2.81 -11.45
C GLU A 67 14.60 -2.29 -12.86
N GLU A 68 13.66 -1.35 -12.97
CA GLU A 68 13.35 -0.65 -14.20
C GLU A 68 13.51 0.86 -13.99
N MET A 69 13.91 1.57 -15.04
CA MET A 69 13.99 3.03 -15.04
C MET A 69 12.71 3.60 -15.61
N VAL A 70 11.86 4.17 -14.76
CA VAL A 70 10.59 4.78 -15.18
C VAL A 70 10.69 6.30 -15.06
N VAL A 71 10.18 7.01 -16.06
CA VAL A 71 10.05 8.47 -16.02
C VAL A 71 8.90 8.81 -15.08
N SER A 72 9.21 9.39 -13.92
CA SER A 72 8.20 9.89 -13.00
C SER A 72 8.04 11.41 -13.13
N THR A 73 6.80 11.87 -13.20
CA THR A 73 6.47 13.29 -13.05
C THR A 73 6.38 13.61 -11.57
N PHE A 74 7.19 14.54 -11.08
CA PHE A 74 7.12 15.01 -9.70
C PHE A 74 6.65 16.46 -9.66
N LYS A 75 5.85 16.77 -8.65
CA LYS A 75 5.44 18.13 -8.35
C LYS A 75 6.56 18.82 -7.59
N THR A 76 6.97 20.00 -8.04
CA THR A 76 8.01 20.77 -7.33
C THR A 76 7.44 21.29 -6.00
N GLN A 77 8.29 21.57 -5.00
CA GLN A 77 7.85 22.07 -3.68
C GLN A 77 6.92 23.30 -3.77
N ARG A 78 7.05 24.12 -4.81
CA ARG A 78 6.17 25.26 -5.09
C ARG A 78 4.73 24.82 -5.42
N GLU A 79 4.56 23.76 -6.20
CA GLU A 79 3.26 23.19 -6.55
C GLU A 79 2.61 22.45 -5.35
N ILE A 80 3.41 21.89 -4.44
CA ILE A 80 2.92 21.23 -3.21
C ILE A 80 2.35 22.23 -2.19
N LYS A 81 2.93 23.44 -2.10
CA LYS A 81 2.43 24.49 -1.20
C LYS A 81 1.04 25.03 -1.57
N GLY A 82 0.61 24.86 -2.83
CA GLY A 82 -0.71 25.29 -3.32
C GLY A 82 -1.82 24.25 -3.17
N LEU A 83 -1.49 23.01 -2.77
CA LEU A 83 -2.50 21.98 -2.51
C LEU A 83 -3.12 22.21 -1.13
N PRO A 84 -4.47 22.28 -1.02
CA PRO A 84 -5.11 22.40 0.28
C PRO A 84 -4.72 21.16 1.11
N LYS A 85 -4.01 21.39 2.22
CA LYS A 85 -3.84 20.35 3.23
C LYS A 85 -5.24 19.90 3.62
N GLY A 86 -5.55 18.62 3.39
CA GLY A 86 -6.81 18.03 3.83
C GLY A 86 -7.05 18.44 5.28
N LYS A 87 -8.24 18.98 5.58
CA LYS A 87 -8.57 19.47 6.93
C LYS A 87 -8.25 18.34 7.91
N LYS A 88 -7.36 18.61 8.87
CA LYS A 88 -7.14 17.68 9.98
C LYS A 88 -8.48 17.53 10.69
N GLU A 89 -8.97 16.29 10.82
CA GLU A 89 -10.14 16.01 11.63
C GLU A 89 -9.97 16.69 12.99
N THR A 90 -10.97 17.44 13.42
CA THR A 90 -10.99 18.07 14.74
C THR A 90 -11.06 16.99 15.82
N LYS A 91 -10.68 17.33 17.07
CA LYS A 91 -10.76 16.39 18.21
C LYS A 91 -12.19 15.85 18.40
N GLU A 92 -13.21 16.63 18.05
CA GLU A 92 -14.62 16.25 18.16
C GLU A 92 -15.03 15.26 17.08
N GLU A 93 -14.63 15.48 15.83
CA GLU A 93 -14.86 14.54 14.71
C GLU A 93 -14.21 13.18 14.98
N GLN A 94 -12.98 13.17 15.52
CA GLN A 94 -12.33 11.92 15.92
C GLN A 94 -13.08 11.19 17.05
N ARG A 95 -13.62 11.92 18.03
CA ARG A 95 -14.41 11.35 19.13
C ARG A 95 -15.73 10.76 18.61
N LEU A 96 -16.41 11.48 17.73
CA LEU A 96 -17.66 11.05 17.11
C LEU A 96 -17.44 9.78 16.28
N ARG A 97 -16.39 9.74 15.46
CA ARG A 97 -16.02 8.55 14.67
C ARG A 97 -15.74 7.32 15.55
N ARG A 98 -15.03 7.50 16.67
CA ARG A 98 -14.79 6.41 17.63
C ARG A 98 -16.08 5.92 18.29
N ARG A 99 -17.03 6.82 18.57
CA ARG A 99 -18.34 6.47 19.12
C ARG A 99 -19.17 5.66 18.11
N ILE A 100 -19.31 6.17 16.89
CA ILE A 100 -20.01 5.48 15.79
C ILE A 100 -19.42 4.08 15.54
N MET A 101 -18.09 3.94 15.54
CA MET A 101 -17.44 2.64 15.37
C MET A 101 -17.75 1.68 16.53
N ARG A 102 -17.80 2.15 17.79
CA ARG A 102 -18.18 1.31 18.93
C ARG A 102 -19.64 0.87 18.84
N ASP A 103 -20.53 1.78 18.46
CA ASP A 103 -21.96 1.50 18.36
C ASP A 103 -22.23 0.48 17.24
N MET A 104 -21.58 0.60 16.08
CA MET A 104 -21.65 -0.41 15.00
C MET A 104 -21.14 -1.80 15.44
N VAL A 105 -20.03 -1.85 16.19
CA VAL A 105 -19.50 -3.13 16.71
C VAL A 105 -20.48 -3.75 17.71
N ARG A 106 -21.09 -2.91 18.56
CA ARG A 106 -22.07 -3.35 19.56
C ARG A 106 -23.34 -3.88 18.88
N GLU A 107 -23.90 -3.16 17.91
CA GLU A 107 -25.06 -3.64 17.15
C GLU A 107 -24.81 -4.95 16.41
N ARG A 108 -23.61 -5.15 15.85
CA ARG A 108 -23.21 -6.45 15.26
C ARG A 108 -23.19 -7.59 16.28
N PHE A 109 -22.76 -7.30 17.50
CA PHE A 109 -22.69 -8.29 18.58
C PHE A 109 -24.07 -8.68 19.13
N TYR A 110 -25.02 -7.75 19.19
CA TYR A 110 -26.37 -8.03 19.69
C TYR A 110 -27.37 -8.53 18.62
N LYS A 111 -26.98 -8.53 17.33
CA LYS A 111 -27.74 -9.15 16.22
C LYS A 111 -27.25 -10.56 15.85
N SER A 112 -26.28 -11.12 16.59
CA SER A 112 -25.85 -12.52 16.51
C SER A 112 -26.54 -13.33 17.60
#